data_AF-A0A7S3JIV8-F1
#
_entry.id   AF-A0A7S3JIV8-F1
#
_cell.length_a   1.000
_cell.length_b   1.000
_cell.length_c   1.000
_cell.angle_alpha   90.00
_cell.angle_beta   90.00
_cell.angle_gamma   90.00
#
_symmetry.space_group_name_H-M   'P 1'
#
loop_
_entity.id
_entity.type
_entity.pdbx_description
1 polymer ?
#
loop_
_entity_poly.entity_id
_entity_poly.type
_entity_poly.pdbx_seq_one_letter_code
_entity_poly.pdbx_strand_id
1 'polypeptide(L)'
;MKKPKPKKPNDPKKAESDPDGFFDLSKKTLLNNPKEFLASMLNYDKDNIPDQLISKVKPLIEKEEVKIENVRKASKALVAVHVWCNAMITYHEVLKIVNPKRELAAEMGAKLEKVRQNLAEKRAILKEVNDKIAHLENEFKRMIQKEKDLNQEISDCKKKLERAEKLITGLESEKLRWIDTVKHLGERKDL
;
A
#
# COMPACT_ATOMS: atom_id res chain seq x y z
N MET A 1 2.08 -43.45 -0.77
CA MET A 1 2.69 -44.77 -0.46
C MET A 1 2.27 -45.20 0.94
N LYS A 2 1.74 -46.42 1.14
CA LYS A 2 1.36 -46.90 2.48
C LYS A 2 2.63 -47.07 3.33
N LYS A 3 2.73 -46.34 4.45
CA LYS A 3 3.86 -46.45 5.38
C LYS A 3 3.94 -47.90 5.88
N PRO A 4 5.15 -48.51 5.94
CA PRO A 4 5.30 -49.87 6.42
C PRO A 4 4.81 -49.97 7.86
N LYS A 5 3.96 -50.95 8.15
CA LYS A 5 3.43 -51.19 9.50
C LYS A 5 4.43 -52.03 10.31
N PRO A 6 4.60 -51.76 11.61
CA PRO A 6 5.46 -52.57 12.44
C PRO A 6 4.87 -54.00 12.58
N LYS A 7 5.75 -55.00 12.62
CA LYS A 7 5.37 -56.41 12.79
C LYS A 7 5.73 -56.82 14.22
N LYS A 8 4.76 -57.32 14.98
CA LYS A 8 5.00 -57.82 16.34
C LYS A 8 6.00 -58.98 16.30
N PRO A 9 7.01 -59.01 17.19
CA PRO A 9 7.96 -60.12 17.22
C PRO A 9 7.28 -61.44 17.64
N ASN A 10 7.59 -62.54 16.95
CA ASN A 10 7.09 -63.87 17.30
C ASN A 10 7.89 -64.52 18.45
N ASP A 11 9.14 -64.06 18.68
CA ASP A 11 10.02 -64.59 19.73
C ASP A 11 9.68 -63.95 21.09
N PRO A 12 9.50 -64.73 22.18
CA PRO A 12 9.07 -64.20 23.48
C PRO A 12 10.07 -63.19 24.08
N LYS A 13 11.37 -63.39 23.86
CA LYS A 13 12.42 -62.44 24.30
C LYS A 13 12.44 -61.13 23.51
N LYS A 14 12.06 -61.15 22.24
CA LYS A 14 11.97 -59.92 21.43
C LYS A 14 10.67 -59.17 21.69
N ALA A 15 9.59 -59.88 22.01
CA ALA A 15 8.33 -59.27 22.41
C ALA A 15 8.45 -58.49 23.74
N GLU A 16 9.36 -58.89 24.63
CA GLU A 16 9.64 -58.15 25.88
C GLU A 16 10.37 -56.81 25.62
N SER A 17 11.28 -56.77 24.65
CA SER A 17 12.08 -55.57 24.34
C SER A 17 11.46 -54.63 23.29
N ASP A 18 10.66 -55.15 22.36
CA ASP A 18 9.94 -54.38 21.33
C ASP A 18 8.52 -54.94 21.15
N PRO A 19 7.60 -54.65 22.09
CA PRO A 19 6.25 -55.25 22.10
C PRO A 19 5.44 -54.97 20.83
N ASP A 20 5.70 -53.82 20.19
CA ASP A 20 4.95 -53.33 19.04
C ASP A 20 5.70 -53.48 17.71
N GLY A 21 6.98 -53.81 17.71
CA GLY A 21 7.80 -54.02 16.51
C GLY A 21 8.31 -52.72 15.86
N PHE A 22 8.30 -51.61 16.59
CA PHE A 22 8.73 -50.29 16.07
C PHE A 22 10.26 -50.20 15.94
N PHE A 23 11.00 -50.82 16.84
CA PHE A 23 12.45 -50.82 16.80
C PHE A 23 12.97 -51.65 15.62
N ASP A 24 12.42 -52.85 15.41
CA ASP A 24 12.80 -53.70 14.27
C ASP A 24 12.47 -53.07 12.92
N LEU A 25 11.36 -52.32 12.83
CA LEU A 25 11.00 -51.57 11.64
C LEU A 25 11.97 -50.41 11.39
N SER A 26 12.23 -49.58 12.40
CA SER A 26 13.12 -48.43 12.29
C SER A 26 14.56 -48.83 11.97
N LYS A 27 15.04 -49.97 12.49
CA LYS A 27 16.34 -50.52 12.14
C LYS A 27 16.47 -50.82 10.64
N LYS A 28 15.43 -51.40 10.03
CA LYS A 28 15.42 -51.81 8.63
C LYS A 28 15.19 -50.66 7.65
N THR A 29 14.45 -49.64 8.05
CA THR A 29 14.02 -48.56 7.14
C THR A 29 14.77 -47.26 7.37
N LEU A 30 14.97 -46.87 8.63
CA LEU A 30 15.41 -45.53 9.01
C LEU A 30 16.90 -45.53 9.39
N LEU A 31 17.32 -46.49 10.21
CA LEU A 31 18.69 -46.54 10.76
C LEU A 31 19.69 -47.29 9.86
N ASN A 32 19.22 -47.90 8.77
CA ASN A 32 20.07 -48.64 7.82
C ASN A 32 21.04 -47.71 7.07
N ASN A 33 20.59 -46.49 6.72
CA ASN A 33 21.36 -45.51 5.96
C ASN A 33 21.41 -44.15 6.67
N PRO A 34 22.47 -43.84 7.45
CA PRO A 34 22.55 -42.61 8.23
C PRO A 34 22.49 -41.32 7.39
N LYS A 35 23.05 -41.33 6.16
CA LYS A 35 23.04 -40.16 5.26
C LYS A 35 21.64 -39.83 4.75
N GLU A 36 20.89 -40.86 4.32
CA GLU A 36 19.53 -40.70 3.85
C GLU A 36 18.58 -40.28 4.99
N PHE A 37 18.82 -40.82 6.20
CA PHE A 37 18.08 -40.41 7.39
C PHE A 37 18.24 -38.91 7.66
N LEU A 38 19.48 -38.39 7.67
CA LEU A 38 19.72 -36.95 7.86
C LEU A 38 19.10 -36.11 6.74
N ALA A 39 19.19 -36.54 5.48
CA ALA A 39 18.54 -35.86 4.36
C ALA A 39 17.00 -35.81 4.52
N SER A 40 16.40 -36.91 4.98
CA SER A 40 14.95 -36.99 5.24
C SER A 40 14.49 -36.05 6.36
N MET A 41 15.34 -35.86 7.36
CA MET A 41 15.12 -35.00 8.52
C MET A 41 15.22 -33.52 8.16
N LEU A 42 16.14 -33.16 7.25
CA LEU A 42 16.30 -31.81 6.74
C LEU A 42 15.18 -31.41 5.77
N ASN A 43 14.79 -32.33 4.89
CA ASN A 43 13.74 -32.10 3.88
C ASN A 43 12.34 -32.44 4.39
N TYR A 44 12.17 -32.65 5.69
CA TYR A 44 10.88 -32.98 6.27
C TYR A 44 9.91 -31.79 6.15
N ASP A 45 8.70 -32.05 5.68
CA ASP A 45 7.63 -31.06 5.58
C ASP A 45 7.10 -30.71 6.98
N LYS A 46 7.76 -29.74 7.60
CA LYS A 46 7.43 -29.21 8.92
C LYS A 46 6.15 -28.40 8.96
N ASP A 47 5.68 -27.90 7.82
CA ASP A 47 4.51 -27.03 7.72
C ASP A 47 3.20 -27.83 7.66
N ASN A 48 3.27 -29.11 7.28
CA ASN A 48 2.09 -29.97 7.07
C ASN A 48 2.12 -31.24 7.94
N ILE A 49 2.41 -31.11 9.23
CA ILE A 49 2.38 -32.24 10.16
C ILE A 49 0.95 -32.49 10.66
N PRO A 50 0.38 -33.71 10.54
CA PRO A 50 -0.94 -34.00 11.07
C PRO A 50 -0.98 -33.93 12.60
N ASP A 51 -2.02 -33.29 13.16
CA ASP A 51 -2.23 -33.16 14.61
C ASP A 51 -2.22 -34.50 15.36
N GLN A 52 -2.81 -35.53 14.72
CA GLN A 52 -2.85 -36.89 15.27
C GLN A 52 -1.45 -37.47 15.46
N LEU A 53 -0.47 -37.08 14.64
CA LEU A 53 0.90 -37.55 14.76
C LEU A 53 1.59 -36.87 15.96
N ILE A 54 1.44 -35.55 16.09
CA ILE A 54 2.01 -34.79 17.21
C ILE A 54 1.43 -35.27 18.55
N SER A 55 0.11 -35.49 18.62
CA SER A 55 -0.55 -35.99 19.82
C SER A 55 -0.04 -37.37 20.27
N LYS A 56 0.37 -38.23 19.33
CA LYS A 56 0.96 -39.54 19.65
C LYS A 56 2.43 -39.45 20.04
N VAL A 57 3.19 -38.55 19.44
CA VAL A 57 4.65 -38.45 19.64
C VAL A 57 5.01 -37.63 20.88
N LYS A 58 4.27 -36.55 21.18
CA LYS A 58 4.48 -35.68 22.34
C LYS A 58 4.62 -36.45 23.67
N PRO A 59 3.69 -37.34 24.06
CA PRO A 59 3.82 -38.08 25.31
C PRO A 59 4.99 -39.07 25.32
N LEU A 60 5.51 -39.50 24.17
CA LEU A 60 6.68 -40.38 24.12
C LEU A 60 7.98 -39.62 24.41
N ILE A 61 8.04 -38.34 24.05
CA ILE A 61 9.22 -37.47 24.23
C ILE A 61 9.24 -36.86 25.64
N GLU A 62 8.08 -36.62 26.23
CA GLU A 62 7.94 -36.02 27.57
C GLU A 62 8.12 -37.04 28.73
N LYS A 63 8.21 -38.34 28.43
CA LYS A 63 8.50 -39.38 29.44
C LYS A 63 9.82 -39.09 30.17
N GLU A 64 9.85 -39.33 31.47
CA GLU A 64 11.04 -39.07 32.30
C GLU A 64 12.27 -39.87 31.85
N GLU A 65 12.06 -41.09 31.35
CA GLU A 65 13.08 -41.96 30.78
C GLU A 65 13.77 -41.33 29.55
N VAL A 66 13.07 -40.45 28.84
CA VAL A 66 13.50 -39.85 27.57
C VAL A 66 13.86 -38.37 27.74
N LYS A 67 13.97 -37.88 28.98
CA LYS A 67 14.54 -36.54 29.26
C LYS A 67 15.96 -36.45 28.68
N ILE A 68 16.32 -35.26 28.18
CA ILE A 68 17.60 -35.00 27.50
C ILE A 68 18.81 -35.49 28.32
N GLU A 69 18.76 -35.35 29.64
CA GLU A 69 19.81 -35.78 30.57
C GLU A 69 20.01 -37.30 30.57
N ASN A 70 18.92 -38.07 30.52
CA ASN A 70 18.94 -39.53 30.48
C ASN A 70 19.34 -40.03 29.08
N VAL A 71 18.82 -39.39 28.03
CA VAL A 71 19.20 -39.66 26.64
C VAL A 71 20.70 -39.42 26.40
N ARG A 72 21.26 -38.35 27.00
CA ARG A 72 22.68 -38.01 26.90
C ARG A 72 23.58 -39.07 27.54
N LYS A 73 23.16 -39.67 28.66
CA LYS A 73 23.88 -40.78 29.31
C LYS A 73 23.93 -42.01 28.41
N ALA A 74 22.89 -42.25 27.61
CA ALA A 74 22.83 -43.38 26.68
C ALA A 74 23.64 -43.12 25.38
N SER A 75 23.44 -41.98 24.70
CA SER A 75 24.15 -41.67 23.45
C SER A 75 24.11 -40.20 23.08
N LYS A 76 25.26 -39.64 22.69
CA LYS A 76 25.38 -38.25 22.19
C LYS A 76 24.63 -38.04 20.87
N ALA A 77 24.62 -39.03 19.98
CA ALA A 77 23.93 -38.94 18.69
C ALA A 77 22.39 -38.91 18.88
N LEU A 78 21.88 -39.59 19.91
CA LEU A 78 20.46 -39.64 20.21
C LEU A 78 19.93 -38.29 20.73
N VAL A 79 20.78 -37.47 21.36
CA VAL A 79 20.43 -36.11 21.78
C VAL A 79 20.02 -35.25 20.59
N ALA A 80 20.74 -35.32 19.47
CA ALA A 80 20.42 -34.52 18.28
C ALA A 80 19.03 -34.87 17.71
N VAL A 81 18.68 -36.15 17.69
CA VAL A 81 17.38 -36.63 17.24
C VAL A 81 16.27 -36.19 18.20
N HIS A 82 16.49 -36.30 19.51
CA HIS A 82 15.52 -35.85 20.51
C HIS A 82 15.24 -34.33 20.39
N VAL A 83 16.29 -33.52 20.25
CA VAL A 83 16.17 -32.06 20.10
C VAL A 83 15.38 -31.72 18.84
N TRP A 84 15.64 -32.40 17.72
CA TRP A 84 14.88 -32.16 16.49
C TRP A 84 13.41 -32.54 16.61
N CYS A 85 13.09 -33.69 17.22
CA CYS A 85 11.69 -34.05 17.41
C CYS A 85 10.95 -33.02 18.27
N ASN A 86 11.60 -32.53 19.33
CA ASN A 86 11.04 -31.46 20.17
C ASN A 86 10.90 -30.14 19.39
N ALA A 87 11.88 -29.78 18.58
CA ALA A 87 11.81 -28.61 17.69
C ALA A 87 10.65 -28.72 16.68
N MET A 88 10.37 -29.91 16.14
CA MET A 88 9.24 -30.11 15.22
C MET A 88 7.88 -30.01 15.93
N ILE A 89 7.76 -30.51 17.16
CA ILE A 89 6.53 -30.38 17.97
C ILE A 89 6.25 -28.91 18.30
N THR A 90 7.27 -28.21 18.82
CA THR A 90 7.15 -26.79 19.18
C THR A 90 6.90 -25.93 17.95
N TYR A 91 7.54 -26.22 16.82
CA TYR A 91 7.27 -25.55 15.54
C TYR A 91 5.79 -25.68 15.13
N HIS A 92 5.25 -26.90 15.20
CA HIS A 92 3.84 -27.16 14.86
C HIS A 92 2.86 -26.38 15.75
N GLU A 93 3.11 -26.35 17.05
CA GLU A 93 2.28 -25.59 18.00
C GLU A 93 2.35 -24.07 17.72
N VAL A 94 3.54 -23.55 17.42
CA VAL A 94 3.73 -22.14 17.06
C VAL A 94 3.07 -21.83 15.72
N LEU A 95 3.14 -22.72 14.75
CA LEU A 95 2.56 -22.53 13.42
C LEU A 95 1.04 -22.34 13.48
N LYS A 96 0.35 -23.04 14.39
CA LYS A 96 -1.09 -22.84 14.66
C LYS A 96 -1.43 -21.42 15.11
N ILE A 97 -0.51 -20.76 15.81
CA ILE A 97 -0.68 -19.39 16.29
C ILE A 97 -0.28 -18.38 15.21
N VAL A 98 0.73 -18.72 14.40
CA VAL A 98 1.30 -17.83 13.39
C VAL A 98 0.47 -17.79 12.12
N ASN A 99 -0.07 -18.91 11.64
CA ASN A 99 -0.90 -18.98 10.43
C ASN A 99 -2.09 -18.02 10.45
N PRO A 100 -2.96 -18.00 11.49
CA PRO A 100 -4.09 -17.06 11.51
C PRO A 100 -3.61 -15.61 11.54
N LYS A 101 -2.46 -15.31 12.16
CA LYS A 101 -1.88 -13.97 12.14
C LYS A 101 -1.36 -13.57 10.77
N ARG A 102 -0.75 -14.51 10.02
CA ARG A 102 -0.28 -14.27 8.64
C ARG A 102 -1.46 -14.04 7.71
N GLU A 103 -2.51 -14.84 7.82
CA GLU A 103 -3.73 -14.68 7.04
C GLU A 103 -4.40 -13.33 7.32
N LEU A 104 -4.57 -12.98 8.61
CA LEU A 104 -5.11 -11.68 9.01
C LEU A 104 -4.24 -10.53 8.51
N ALA A 105 -2.92 -10.63 8.61
CA ALA A 105 -2.00 -9.61 8.11
C ALA A 105 -2.13 -9.44 6.58
N ALA A 106 -2.26 -10.54 5.84
CA ALA A 106 -2.46 -10.50 4.39
C ALA A 106 -3.82 -9.87 4.03
N GLU A 107 -4.90 -10.22 4.73
CA GLU A 107 -6.22 -9.64 4.54
C GLU A 107 -6.22 -8.14 4.82
N MET A 108 -5.65 -7.72 5.95
CA MET A 108 -5.56 -6.32 6.33
C MET A 108 -4.65 -5.53 5.38
N GLY A 109 -3.55 -6.14 4.91
CA GLY A 109 -2.69 -5.57 3.87
C GLY A 109 -3.45 -5.33 2.57
N ALA A 110 -4.26 -6.29 2.12
CA ALA A 110 -5.09 -6.15 0.93
C ALA A 110 -6.17 -5.06 1.09
N LYS A 111 -6.81 -4.96 2.26
CA LYS A 111 -7.77 -3.88 2.57
C LYS A 111 -7.10 -2.51 2.55
N LEU A 112 -5.94 -2.41 3.18
CA LEU A 112 -5.17 -1.17 3.26
C LEU A 112 -4.75 -0.69 1.87
N GLU A 113 -4.35 -1.59 0.97
CA GLU A 113 -4.00 -1.24 -0.40
C GLU A 113 -5.21 -0.68 -1.17
N LYS A 114 -6.38 -1.30 -1.06
CA LYS A 114 -7.62 -0.76 -1.64
C LYS A 114 -7.95 0.64 -1.12
N VAL A 115 -7.80 0.87 0.19
CA VAL A 115 -8.05 2.19 0.79
C VAL A 115 -7.04 3.22 0.29
N ARG A 116 -5.77 2.86 0.13
CA ARG A 116 -4.73 3.74 -0.42
C ARG A 116 -5.03 4.15 -1.86
N GLN A 117 -5.48 3.21 -2.70
CA GLN A 117 -5.86 3.48 -4.07
C GLN A 117 -7.03 4.47 -4.14
N ASN A 118 -8.11 4.22 -3.39
CA ASN A 118 -9.25 5.13 -3.32
C ASN A 118 -8.83 6.53 -2.81
N LEU A 119 -8.01 6.58 -1.76
CA LEU A 119 -7.48 7.85 -1.24
C LEU A 119 -6.67 8.61 -2.30
N ALA A 120 -5.84 7.91 -3.09
CA ALA A 120 -5.07 8.52 -4.18
C ALA A 120 -5.99 9.10 -5.27
N GLU A 121 -7.02 8.37 -5.67
CA GLU A 121 -8.04 8.84 -6.62
C GLU A 121 -8.75 10.09 -6.10
N LYS A 122 -9.23 10.07 -4.85
CA LYS A 122 -9.91 11.24 -4.26
C LYS A 122 -9.00 12.45 -4.15
N ARG A 123 -7.72 12.26 -3.81
CA ARG A 123 -6.73 13.36 -3.80
C ARG A 123 -6.46 13.91 -5.19
N ALA A 124 -6.42 13.06 -6.22
CA ALA A 124 -6.26 13.50 -7.60
C ALA A 124 -7.44 14.37 -8.06
N ILE A 125 -8.67 13.93 -7.78
CA ILE A 125 -9.89 14.70 -8.09
C ILE A 125 -9.89 16.04 -7.35
N LEU A 126 -9.55 16.04 -6.05
CA LEU A 126 -9.48 17.26 -5.25
C LEU A 126 -8.46 18.25 -5.83
N LYS A 127 -7.30 17.75 -6.27
CA LYS A 127 -6.28 18.57 -6.91
C LYS A 127 -6.81 19.21 -8.19
N GLU A 128 -7.45 18.42 -9.06
CA GLU A 128 -8.02 18.92 -10.32
C GLU A 128 -9.06 20.03 -10.08
N VAL A 129 -9.94 19.85 -9.08
CA VAL A 129 -10.94 20.86 -8.71
C VAL A 129 -10.27 22.13 -8.18
N ASN A 130 -9.27 22.01 -7.31
CA ASN A 130 -8.53 23.17 -6.82
C ASN A 130 -7.79 23.91 -7.94
N ASP A 131 -7.18 23.18 -8.87
CA ASP A 131 -6.49 23.78 -10.02
C ASP A 131 -7.49 24.55 -10.92
N LYS A 132 -8.70 24.01 -11.13
CA LYS A 132 -9.79 24.69 -11.85
C LYS A 132 -10.27 25.94 -11.13
N ILE A 133 -10.44 25.89 -9.81
CA ILE A 133 -10.82 27.05 -9.00
C ILE A 133 -9.76 28.14 -9.12
N ALA A 134 -8.47 27.80 -8.96
CA ALA A 134 -7.38 28.75 -9.08
C ALA A 134 -7.32 29.38 -10.48
N HIS A 135 -7.59 28.60 -11.54
CA HIS A 135 -7.68 29.14 -12.89
C HIS A 135 -8.82 30.15 -13.05
N LEU A 136 -10.04 29.79 -12.63
CA LEU A 136 -11.22 30.66 -12.70
C LEU A 136 -11.05 31.94 -11.87
N GLU A 137 -10.45 31.84 -10.68
CA GLU A 137 -10.14 33.02 -9.86
C GLU A 137 -9.17 33.97 -10.56
N ASN A 138 -8.17 33.44 -11.27
CA ASN A 138 -7.22 34.24 -12.03
C ASN A 138 -7.89 34.89 -13.25
N GLU A 139 -8.74 34.17 -13.97
CA GLU A 139 -9.52 34.74 -15.07
C GLU A 139 -10.48 35.83 -14.60
N PHE A 140 -11.17 35.59 -13.49
CA PHE A 140 -12.09 36.54 -12.89
C PHE A 140 -11.36 37.84 -12.51
N LYS A 141 -10.20 37.75 -11.85
CA LYS A 141 -9.35 38.91 -11.53
C LYS A 141 -8.93 39.68 -12.79
N ARG A 142 -8.55 38.97 -13.86
CA ARG A 142 -8.20 39.59 -15.15
C ARG A 142 -9.38 40.31 -15.78
N MET A 143 -10.58 39.73 -15.73
CA MET A 143 -11.77 40.35 -16.31
C MET A 143 -12.20 41.58 -15.51
N ILE A 144 -12.14 41.56 -14.18
CA ILE A 144 -12.36 42.74 -13.34
C ILE A 144 -11.39 43.86 -13.71
N GLN A 145 -10.11 43.54 -13.91
CA GLN A 145 -9.12 44.55 -14.29
C GLN A 145 -9.44 45.14 -15.66
N LYS A 146 -9.78 44.31 -16.66
CA LYS A 146 -10.20 44.77 -17.99
C LYS A 146 -11.45 45.64 -17.93
N GLU A 147 -12.44 45.26 -17.13
CA GLU A 147 -13.65 46.06 -16.93
C GLU A 147 -13.31 47.44 -16.38
N LYS A 148 -12.43 47.50 -15.37
CA LYS A 148 -11.95 48.75 -14.78
C LYS A 148 -11.22 49.62 -15.82
N ASP A 149 -10.35 49.03 -16.62
CA ASP A 149 -9.58 49.72 -17.66
C ASP A 149 -10.52 50.29 -18.75
N LEU A 150 -11.47 49.48 -19.23
CA LEU A 150 -12.48 49.92 -20.21
C LEU A 150 -13.37 51.05 -19.67
N ASN A 151 -13.81 50.93 -18.41
CA ASN A 151 -14.60 51.98 -17.77
C ASN A 151 -13.82 53.30 -17.67
N GLN A 152 -12.51 53.22 -17.42
CA GLN A 152 -11.62 54.38 -17.42
C GLN A 152 -11.50 54.99 -18.83
N GLU A 153 -11.28 54.17 -19.86
CA GLU A 153 -11.22 54.62 -21.26
C GLU A 153 -12.52 55.29 -21.71
N ILE A 154 -13.69 54.71 -21.34
CA ILE A 154 -15.00 55.30 -21.63
C ILE A 154 -15.14 56.67 -20.96
N SER A 155 -14.73 56.80 -19.70
CA SER A 155 -14.75 58.08 -18.97
C SER A 155 -13.89 59.13 -19.66
N ASP A 156 -12.69 58.75 -20.10
CA ASP A 156 -11.77 59.67 -20.78
C ASP A 156 -12.25 60.04 -22.19
N CYS A 157 -12.86 59.11 -22.91
CA CYS A 157 -13.51 59.37 -24.20
C CYS A 157 -14.68 60.36 -24.05
N LYS A 158 -15.54 60.18 -23.04
CA LYS A 158 -16.63 61.11 -22.74
C LYS A 158 -16.12 62.53 -22.47
N LYS A 159 -15.06 62.67 -21.66
CA LYS A 159 -14.43 63.98 -21.41
C LYS A 159 -13.85 64.61 -22.68
N LYS A 160 -13.25 63.81 -23.56
CA LYS A 160 -12.73 64.30 -24.85
C LYS A 160 -13.86 64.76 -25.77
N LEU A 161 -14.96 64.02 -25.84
CA LEU A 161 -16.16 64.39 -26.60
C LEU A 161 -16.74 65.71 -26.09
N GLU A 162 -16.91 65.87 -24.78
CA GLU A 162 -17.43 67.11 -24.19
C GLU A 162 -16.54 68.33 -24.53
N ARG A 163 -15.22 68.16 -24.50
CA ARG A 163 -14.27 69.22 -24.92
C ARG A 163 -14.37 69.54 -26.40
N ALA A 164 -14.49 68.52 -27.26
CA ALA A 164 -14.64 68.71 -28.70
C ALA A 164 -15.96 69.43 -29.03
N GLU A 165 -17.05 69.07 -28.36
CA GLU A 165 -18.35 69.73 -28.51
C GLU A 165 -18.28 71.22 -28.14
N LYS A 166 -17.63 71.54 -27.01
CA LYS A 166 -17.37 72.93 -26.60
C LYS A 166 -16.53 73.72 -27.60
N LEU A 167 -15.52 73.08 -28.20
CA LEU A 167 -14.69 73.72 -29.23
C LEU A 167 -15.49 73.98 -30.52
N ILE A 168 -16.33 73.03 -30.95
CA ILE A 168 -17.17 73.18 -32.14
C ILE A 168 -18.16 74.34 -31.95
N THR A 169 -18.86 74.39 -30.82
CA THR A 169 -19.78 75.51 -30.51
C THR A 169 -19.05 76.84 -30.40
N GLY A 170 -17.86 76.87 -29.80
CA GLY A 170 -17.02 78.07 -29.75
C GLY A 170 -16.59 78.55 -31.13
N LEU A 171 -16.06 77.66 -31.97
CA LEU A 171 -15.64 77.95 -33.34
C LEU A 171 -16.80 78.41 -34.23
N GLU A 172 -18.00 77.86 -34.05
CA GLU A 172 -19.20 78.32 -34.77
C GLU A 172 -19.53 79.77 -34.41
N SER A 173 -19.47 80.13 -33.13
CA SER A 173 -19.69 81.50 -32.68
C SER A 173 -18.62 82.48 -33.23
N GLU A 174 -17.37 82.04 -33.30
CA GLU A 174 -16.27 82.84 -33.85
C GLU A 174 -16.33 82.99 -35.36
N LYS A 175 -16.76 81.94 -36.08
CA LYS A 175 -17.07 82.03 -37.50
C LYS A 175 -18.14 83.08 -37.78
N LEU A 176 -19.24 83.08 -37.01
CA LEU A 176 -20.28 84.11 -37.13
C LEU A 176 -19.72 85.51 -36.88
N ARG A 177 -18.90 85.68 -35.84
CA ARG A 177 -18.22 86.96 -35.55
C ARG A 177 -17.30 87.42 -36.68
N TRP A 178 -16.52 86.51 -37.27
CA TRP A 178 -15.65 86.85 -38.41
C TRP A 178 -16.44 87.23 -39.65
N ILE A 179 -17.55 86.54 -39.95
CA ILE A 179 -18.46 86.91 -41.05
C ILE A 179 -18.98 88.33 -40.85
N ASP A 180 -19.44 88.65 -39.65
CA ASP A 180 -19.95 89.98 -39.30
C ASP A 180 -18.86 91.06 -39.41
N THR A 181 -17.65 90.77 -38.90
CA THR A 181 -16.50 91.69 -38.99
C THR A 181 -16.10 91.96 -40.44
N VAL A 182 -16.06 90.93 -41.29
CA VAL A 182 -15.75 91.08 -42.72
C VAL A 182 -16.82 91.92 -43.42
N LYS A 183 -18.10 91.69 -43.12
CA LYS A 183 -19.20 92.50 -43.65
C LYS A 183 -19.07 93.97 -43.26
N HIS A 184 -18.82 94.24 -41.98
CA HIS A 184 -18.65 95.60 -41.46
C HIS A 184 -17.45 96.33 -42.08
N LEU A 185 -16.34 95.61 -42.33
CA LEU A 185 -15.16 96.16 -43.00
C LEU A 185 -15.39 96.40 -44.50
N GLY A 186 -16.20 95.58 -45.15
CA GLY A 186 -16.63 95.78 -46.54
C GLY A 186 -17.45 97.05 -46.69
N GLU A 187 -18.50 97.21 -45.88
CA GLU A 187 -19.37 98.41 -45.86
C GLU A 187 -18.58 99.70 -45.60
N ARG A 188 -17.50 99.64 -44.82
CA ARG A 188 -16.63 100.78 -44.52
C ARG A 188 -15.67 101.15 -45.66
N LYS A 189 -15.42 100.23 -46.61
CA LYS A 189 -14.52 100.42 -47.76
C LYS A 189 -15.24 100.99 -48.98
N ASP A 190 -16.57 100.87 -49.01
CA ASP A 190 -17.45 101.38 -50.07
C ASP A 190 -17.95 102.82 -49.79
N LEU A 191 -17.37 103.49 -48.78
CA LEU A 191 -17.50 104.92 -48.43
C LEU A 191 -16.21 105.67 -48.80
#